data_AF-A0A1Q9WIU9-F1
#
_entry.id   AF-A0A1Q9WIU9-F1
#
_cell.length_a   1.000
_cell.length_b   1.000
_cell.length_c   1.000
_cell.angle_alpha   90.00
_cell.angle_beta   90.00
_cell.angle_gamma   90.00
#
_symmetry.space_group_name_H-M   'P 1'
#
loop_
_entity.id
_entity.type
_entity.pdbx_description
1 polymer ?
#
loop_
_entity_poly.entity_id
_entity_poly.type
_entity_poly.pdbx_seq_one_letter_code
_entity_poly.pdbx_strand_id
1 'polypeptide(L)'
;MSHRVVPKDPFLSQACWRTADMNPVMRWGIAAILGPILLIFSVHWWGKAVASEKAGLAAYKANVMAKIAEQQAMQARTYALEIRGVGLGIHHDHQSEIWQVIKKKNDNFASIYSRDPKDYTDSLDFRMISRDIKIRVAFKHSAGESVAYWPIPVFSIAPPKQPSDTGAASNIHNGRNAATLGVTLFLWQDAENTTHAQGMIERLFQFFDDNPEVPQALIVSEDGDVTRDGLRVIGTPGLQNGHVVPTVYESMAGLLVTRSD
;
A
#
# COMPACT_ATOMS: atom_id res chain seq x y z
N MET A 1 47.42 13.96 -64.07
CA MET A 1 48.39 13.81 -65.18
C MET A 1 49.29 12.64 -64.86
N SER A 2 49.52 11.77 -65.86
CA SER A 2 50.53 10.71 -65.95
C SER A 2 51.65 10.74 -64.89
N HIS A 3 51.92 9.59 -64.25
CA HIS A 3 53.16 8.87 -64.49
C HIS A 3 53.03 7.37 -64.13
N ARG A 4 53.69 6.59 -64.95
CA ARG A 4 53.64 5.14 -65.22
C ARG A 4 54.98 4.53 -64.75
N VAL A 5 55.09 3.19 -64.81
CA VAL A 5 56.31 2.35 -64.99
C VAL A 5 56.76 1.60 -63.71
N VAL A 6 57.01 0.27 -63.60
CA VAL A 6 56.87 -1.00 -64.40
C VAL A 6 57.51 -2.15 -63.52
N PRO A 7 57.55 -3.46 -63.85
CA PRO A 7 56.66 -4.51 -63.32
C PRO A 7 57.48 -5.66 -62.65
N LYS A 8 56.87 -6.83 -62.40
CA LYS A 8 57.47 -8.16 -62.61
C LYS A 8 56.43 -9.27 -62.36
N ASP A 9 56.20 -10.06 -63.41
CA ASP A 9 55.45 -11.33 -63.44
C ASP A 9 56.17 -12.45 -62.62
N PRO A 10 55.81 -13.74 -62.73
CA PRO A 10 54.53 -14.44 -62.54
C PRO A 10 54.72 -15.69 -61.65
N PHE A 11 53.74 -16.12 -60.83
CA PHE A 11 53.71 -17.54 -60.39
C PHE A 11 52.28 -18.02 -60.13
N LEU A 12 51.76 -18.75 -61.12
CA LEU A 12 50.72 -19.74 -60.94
C LEU A 12 51.30 -20.91 -60.13
N SER A 13 50.79 -21.13 -58.92
CA SER A 13 51.00 -22.38 -58.18
C SER A 13 49.65 -22.98 -57.86
N GLN A 14 49.33 -24.06 -58.58
CA GLN A 14 48.23 -24.96 -58.28
C GLN A 14 48.41 -25.52 -56.87
N ALA A 15 47.49 -25.21 -55.95
CA ALA A 15 47.33 -25.97 -54.72
C ALA A 15 46.21 -26.99 -54.94
N CYS A 16 46.62 -28.20 -55.34
CA CYS A 16 45.80 -29.41 -55.36
C CYS A 16 45.24 -29.67 -53.95
N TRP A 17 43.95 -29.45 -53.73
CA TRP A 17 43.27 -30.02 -52.56
C TRP A 17 43.00 -31.48 -52.91
N ARG A 18 43.85 -32.38 -52.39
CA ARG A 18 43.51 -33.80 -52.29
C ARG A 18 42.21 -33.90 -51.49
N THR A 19 41.12 -34.29 -52.13
CA THR A 19 40.05 -34.98 -51.41
C THR A 19 40.69 -36.23 -50.81
N ALA A 20 40.82 -36.27 -49.49
CA ALA A 20 41.25 -37.48 -48.82
C ALA A 20 40.27 -38.60 -49.19
N ASP A 21 40.73 -39.58 -49.97
CA ASP A 21 40.00 -40.83 -50.16
C ASP A 21 39.93 -41.53 -48.81
N MET A 22 38.84 -41.30 -48.09
CA MET A 22 38.54 -41.98 -46.84
C MET A 22 38.08 -43.39 -47.18
N ASN A 23 38.83 -44.39 -46.70
CA ASN A 23 38.49 -45.80 -46.78
C ASN A 23 37.02 -46.01 -46.34
N PRO A 24 36.18 -46.75 -47.08
CA PRO A 24 34.77 -46.96 -46.74
C PRO A 24 34.56 -47.34 -45.26
N VAL A 25 35.44 -48.16 -44.68
CA VAL A 25 35.40 -48.55 -43.26
C VAL A 25 35.47 -47.33 -42.32
N MET A 26 36.27 -46.30 -42.65
CA MET A 26 36.40 -45.08 -41.86
C MET A 26 35.19 -44.16 -42.00
N ARG A 27 34.52 -44.15 -43.17
CA ARG A 27 33.23 -43.46 -43.36
C ARG A 27 32.11 -44.12 -42.55
N TRP A 28 32.05 -45.45 -42.54
CA TRP A 28 31.09 -46.20 -41.72
C TRP A 28 31.37 -46.05 -40.21
N GLY A 29 32.64 -46.00 -39.79
CA GLY A 29 33.02 -45.74 -38.40
C GLY A 29 32.63 -44.34 -37.91
N ILE A 30 32.85 -43.30 -38.73
CA ILE A 30 32.44 -41.92 -38.41
C ILE A 30 30.91 -41.80 -38.38
N ALA A 31 30.20 -42.42 -39.32
CA ALA A 31 28.73 -42.45 -39.34
C ALA A 31 28.15 -43.19 -38.13
N ALA A 32 28.78 -44.29 -37.70
CA ALA A 32 28.37 -45.08 -36.54
C ALA A 32 28.51 -44.33 -35.21
N ILE A 33 29.37 -43.31 -35.14
CA ILE A 33 29.59 -42.50 -33.93
C ILE A 33 28.79 -41.19 -33.98
N LEU A 34 28.81 -40.48 -35.11
CA LEU A 34 28.11 -39.19 -35.25
C LEU A 34 26.59 -39.35 -35.33
N GLY A 35 26.09 -40.43 -35.95
CA GLY A 35 24.65 -40.69 -36.08
C GLY A 35 23.93 -40.80 -34.73
N PRO A 36 24.39 -41.63 -33.78
CA PRO A 36 23.79 -41.74 -32.45
C PRO A 36 23.86 -40.44 -31.65
N ILE A 37 24.98 -39.70 -31.74
CA ILE A 37 25.14 -38.43 -31.02
C ILE A 37 24.15 -37.39 -31.52
N LEU A 38 23.96 -37.27 -32.84
CA LEU A 38 22.97 -36.36 -33.42
C LEU A 38 21.55 -36.75 -33.02
N LEU A 39 21.21 -38.05 -33.02
CA LEU A 39 19.90 -38.53 -32.56
C LEU A 39 19.64 -38.19 -31.09
N ILE A 40 20.62 -38.41 -30.21
CA ILE A 40 20.51 -38.06 -28.78
C ILE A 40 20.30 -36.56 -28.61
N PHE A 41 21.05 -35.73 -29.36
CA PHE A 41 20.88 -34.29 -29.34
C PHE A 41 19.49 -33.86 -29.85
N SER A 42 19.02 -34.43 -30.95
CA SER A 42 17.68 -34.15 -31.51
C SER A 42 16.57 -34.53 -30.53
N VAL A 43 16.64 -35.70 -29.89
CA VAL A 43 15.68 -36.14 -28.87
C VAL A 43 15.72 -35.23 -27.64
N HIS A 44 16.91 -34.81 -27.21
CA HIS A 44 17.07 -33.88 -26.08
C HIS A 44 16.43 -32.51 -26.36
N TRP A 45 16.68 -31.95 -27.54
CA TRP A 45 16.13 -30.64 -27.93
C TRP A 45 14.63 -30.70 -28.15
N TRP A 46 14.12 -31.75 -28.79
CA TRP A 46 12.67 -31.97 -28.95
C TRP A 46 11.98 -32.14 -27.59
N GLY A 47 12.56 -32.93 -26.69
CA GLY A 47 12.05 -33.12 -25.34
C GLY A 47 11.98 -31.82 -24.54
N LYS A 48 13.01 -30.97 -24.67
CA LYS A 48 13.01 -29.62 -24.06
C LYS A 48 11.97 -28.69 -24.68
N ALA A 49 11.81 -28.70 -26.00
CA ALA A 49 10.79 -27.90 -26.68
C ALA A 49 9.37 -28.29 -26.20
N VAL A 50 9.05 -29.58 -26.18
CA VAL A 50 7.76 -30.09 -25.68
C VAL A 50 7.55 -29.79 -24.20
N ALA A 51 8.59 -29.90 -23.37
CA ALA A 51 8.50 -29.52 -21.96
C ALA A 51 8.25 -28.02 -21.78
N SER A 52 8.88 -27.17 -22.60
CA SER A 52 8.68 -25.72 -22.57
C SER A 52 7.27 -25.30 -23.02
N GLU A 53 6.70 -25.95 -24.03
CA GLU A 53 5.31 -25.71 -24.44
C GLU A 53 4.32 -26.14 -23.35
N LYS A 54 4.53 -27.31 -22.73
CA LYS A 54 3.71 -27.77 -21.61
C LYS A 54 3.79 -26.81 -20.41
N ALA A 55 4.98 -26.32 -20.10
CA ALA A 55 5.19 -25.32 -19.04
C ALA A 55 4.50 -23.99 -19.38
N GLY A 56 4.62 -23.51 -20.62
CA GLY A 56 3.94 -22.30 -21.09
C GLY A 56 2.42 -22.43 -21.06
N LEU A 57 1.89 -23.60 -21.43
CA LEU A 57 0.45 -23.88 -21.43
C LEU A 57 -0.10 -24.05 -20.00
N ALA A 58 0.69 -24.63 -19.09
CA ALA A 58 0.37 -24.67 -17.67
C ALA A 58 0.37 -23.28 -17.04
N ALA A 59 1.37 -22.45 -17.35
CA ALA A 59 1.43 -21.05 -16.89
C ALA A 59 0.27 -20.21 -17.46
N TYR A 60 -0.08 -20.40 -18.73
CA TYR A 60 -1.23 -19.75 -19.35
C TYR A 60 -2.54 -20.16 -18.67
N LYS A 61 -2.76 -21.46 -18.42
CA LYS A 61 -3.94 -21.95 -17.68
C LYS A 61 -3.99 -21.40 -16.26
N ALA A 62 -2.87 -21.35 -15.55
CA ALA A 62 -2.79 -20.77 -14.22
C ALA A 62 -3.17 -19.27 -14.23
N ASN A 63 -2.65 -18.51 -15.20
CA ASN A 63 -3.00 -17.09 -15.37
C ASN A 63 -4.49 -16.89 -15.70
N VAL A 64 -5.05 -17.72 -16.58
CA VAL A 64 -6.49 -17.65 -16.92
C VAL A 64 -7.34 -18.00 -15.69
N MET A 65 -6.98 -19.04 -14.93
CA MET A 65 -7.70 -19.43 -13.72
C MET A 65 -7.60 -18.35 -12.63
N ALA A 66 -6.42 -17.75 -12.44
CA ALA A 66 -6.25 -16.61 -11.52
C ALA A 66 -7.12 -15.43 -11.94
N LYS A 67 -7.16 -15.12 -13.25
CA LYS A 67 -7.98 -14.03 -13.78
C LYS A 67 -9.48 -14.31 -13.64
N ILE A 68 -9.92 -15.56 -13.87
CA ILE A 68 -11.32 -15.97 -13.65
C ILE A 68 -11.67 -15.89 -12.16
N ALA A 69 -10.79 -16.35 -11.27
CA ALA A 69 -10.99 -16.25 -9.82
C ALA A 69 -11.05 -14.79 -9.35
N GLU A 70 -10.20 -13.92 -9.89
CA GLU A 70 -10.23 -12.48 -9.63
C GLU A 70 -11.52 -11.84 -10.16
N GLN A 71 -11.97 -12.22 -11.36
CA GLN A 71 -13.22 -11.76 -11.94
C GLN A 71 -14.43 -12.24 -11.13
N GLN A 72 -14.43 -13.50 -10.67
CA GLN A 72 -15.47 -14.05 -9.80
C GLN A 72 -15.47 -13.41 -8.42
N ALA A 73 -14.30 -13.11 -7.85
CA ALA A 73 -14.19 -12.35 -6.60
C ALA A 73 -14.71 -10.92 -6.77
N MET A 74 -14.39 -10.24 -7.87
CA MET A 74 -14.95 -8.92 -8.17
C MET A 74 -16.46 -8.97 -8.43
N GLN A 75 -16.98 -10.05 -9.02
CA GLN A 75 -18.41 -10.23 -9.28
C GLN A 75 -19.18 -10.64 -8.03
N ALA A 76 -18.52 -11.28 -7.06
CA ALA A 76 -19.04 -11.58 -5.72
C ALA A 76 -19.01 -10.39 -4.77
N ARG A 77 -18.21 -9.35 -5.05
CA ARG A 77 -18.29 -8.03 -4.41
C ARG A 77 -19.52 -7.27 -4.94
N THR A 78 -20.71 -7.79 -4.68
CA THR A 78 -22.01 -7.19 -5.02
C THR A 78 -22.41 -6.06 -4.06
N TYR A 79 -21.44 -5.41 -3.43
CA TYR A 79 -21.70 -4.37 -2.46
C TYR A 79 -20.73 -3.20 -2.68
N ALA A 80 -21.25 -1.97 -2.58
CA ALA A 80 -20.41 -0.80 -2.41
C ALA A 80 -20.28 -0.48 -0.92
N LEU A 81 -19.21 0.21 -0.55
CA LEU A 81 -19.07 0.79 0.77
C LEU A 81 -19.34 2.29 0.69
N GLU A 82 -20.21 2.77 1.55
CA GLU A 82 -20.59 4.17 1.68
C GLU A 82 -20.09 4.73 3.00
N ILE A 83 -19.75 6.02 3.01
CA ILE A 83 -19.40 6.73 4.23
C ILE A 83 -20.68 7.36 4.77
N ARG A 84 -21.23 6.76 5.83
CA ARG A 84 -22.47 7.21 6.48
C ARG A 84 -22.25 8.29 7.52
N GLY A 85 -21.07 8.32 8.14
CA GLY A 85 -20.71 9.30 9.17
C GLY A 85 -19.27 9.76 9.01
N VAL A 86 -19.04 11.07 9.16
CA VAL A 86 -17.72 11.70 9.05
C VAL A 86 -17.43 12.54 10.27
N GLY A 87 -16.35 12.17 10.96
CA GLY A 87 -15.77 12.90 12.07
C GLY A 87 -14.46 13.53 11.64
N LEU A 88 -14.31 14.85 11.75
CA LEU A 88 -13.03 15.51 11.46
C LEU A 88 -12.77 16.66 12.44
N GLY A 89 -11.58 16.65 13.03
CA GLY A 89 -11.02 17.78 13.76
C GLY A 89 -9.56 17.98 13.36
N ILE A 90 -9.17 19.22 13.02
CA ILE A 90 -7.81 19.59 12.63
C ILE A 90 -7.45 20.91 13.31
N HIS A 91 -6.34 20.91 14.05
CA HIS A 91 -5.80 22.05 14.78
C HIS A 91 -6.82 22.79 15.69
N HIS A 92 -7.38 23.94 15.31
CA HIS A 92 -8.43 24.61 16.10
C HIS A 92 -9.83 24.35 15.56
N ASP A 93 -9.91 23.90 14.31
CA ASP A 93 -11.15 23.76 13.57
C ASP A 93 -11.68 22.35 13.65
N HIS A 94 -12.99 22.24 13.55
CA HIS A 94 -13.62 20.96 13.38
C HIS A 94 -14.86 21.04 12.51
N GLN A 95 -15.15 19.94 11.82
CA GLN A 95 -16.34 19.81 10.99
C GLN A 95 -16.51 20.97 9.99
N SER A 96 -17.63 21.69 10.08
CA SER A 96 -17.98 22.79 9.17
C SER A 96 -17.01 23.96 9.23
N GLU A 97 -16.31 24.17 10.35
CA GLU A 97 -15.33 25.25 10.51
C GLU A 97 -14.18 25.08 9.51
N ILE A 98 -13.70 23.85 9.33
CA ILE A 98 -12.64 23.52 8.36
C ILE A 98 -13.05 23.98 6.95
N TRP A 99 -14.30 23.73 6.56
CA TRP A 99 -14.82 24.16 5.26
C TRP A 99 -14.93 25.68 5.14
N GLN A 100 -15.27 26.38 6.22
CA GLN A 100 -15.31 27.83 6.22
C GLN A 100 -13.91 28.42 6.05
N VAL A 101 -12.90 27.86 6.73
CA VAL A 101 -11.50 28.31 6.60
C VAL A 101 -10.96 28.03 5.20
N ILE A 102 -11.22 26.84 4.63
CA ILE A 102 -10.83 26.51 3.24
C ILE A 102 -11.47 27.50 2.25
N LYS A 103 -12.78 27.75 2.37
CA LYS A 103 -13.49 28.71 1.51
C LYS A 103 -12.96 30.13 1.66
N LYS A 104 -12.65 30.56 2.88
CA LYS A 104 -12.11 31.89 3.17
C LYS A 104 -10.70 32.06 2.60
N LYS A 105 -9.87 31.02 2.70
CA LYS A 105 -8.52 31.01 2.14
C LYS A 105 -8.55 31.12 0.61
N ASN A 106 -9.49 30.40 -0.03
CA ASN A 106 -9.73 30.41 -1.47
C ASN A 106 -8.45 30.26 -2.32
N ASP A 107 -7.52 29.43 -1.85
CA ASP A 107 -6.24 29.16 -2.50
C ASP A 107 -5.91 27.68 -2.30
N ASN A 108 -5.86 26.94 -3.40
CA ASN A 108 -5.62 25.50 -3.41
C ASN A 108 -4.14 25.13 -3.16
N PHE A 109 -3.22 26.10 -3.24
CA PHE A 109 -1.78 25.87 -3.12
C PHE A 109 -1.20 26.37 -1.79
N ALA A 110 -2.01 27.06 -0.97
CA ALA A 110 -1.59 27.59 0.31
C ALA A 110 -2.23 26.85 1.48
N SER A 111 -1.46 26.65 2.54
CA SER A 111 -1.99 26.17 3.81
C SER A 111 -3.08 27.12 4.34
N ILE A 112 -4.14 26.54 4.90
CA ILE A 112 -5.15 27.26 5.66
C ILE A 112 -4.61 27.74 7.03
N TYR A 113 -3.56 27.10 7.54
CA TYR A 113 -2.91 27.45 8.79
C TYR A 113 -1.70 28.35 8.60
N SER A 114 -1.51 29.27 9.55
CA SER A 114 -0.42 30.24 9.54
C SER A 114 0.96 29.60 9.70
N ARG A 115 2.00 30.27 9.21
CA ARG A 115 3.40 29.91 9.43
C ARG A 115 4.09 30.81 10.46
N ASP A 116 3.40 31.79 11.03
CA ASP A 116 3.92 32.58 12.15
C ASP A 116 3.69 31.83 13.47
N PRO A 117 4.73 31.49 14.24
CA PRO A 117 4.56 30.85 15.54
C PRO A 117 3.67 31.65 16.52
N LYS A 118 3.60 32.97 16.39
CA LYS A 118 2.80 33.84 17.28
C LYS A 118 1.30 33.67 17.09
N ASP A 119 0.86 33.11 15.96
CA ASP A 119 -0.55 32.80 15.71
C ASP A 119 -1.01 31.54 16.46
N TYR A 120 -0.10 30.85 17.14
CA TYR A 120 -0.37 29.65 17.92
C TYR A 120 -0.29 29.95 19.42
N THR A 121 -1.09 29.24 20.22
CA THR A 121 -0.99 29.32 21.68
C THR A 121 0.40 28.87 22.16
N ASP A 122 0.91 29.51 23.20
CA ASP A 122 2.11 29.09 23.91
C ASP A 122 1.84 28.01 24.98
N SER A 123 0.58 27.74 25.31
CA SER A 123 0.19 26.78 26.33
C SER A 123 0.13 25.35 25.79
N LEU A 124 0.97 24.47 26.33
CA LEU A 124 0.90 23.03 26.07
C LEU A 124 -0.43 22.44 26.56
N ASP A 125 -0.91 22.86 27.73
CA ASP A 125 -2.20 22.42 28.27
C ASP A 125 -3.36 22.73 27.31
N PHE A 126 -3.36 23.94 26.71
CA PHE A 126 -4.37 24.28 25.71
C PHE A 126 -4.27 23.40 24.46
N ARG A 127 -3.05 23.05 24.03
CA ARG A 127 -2.84 22.11 22.91
C ARG A 127 -3.36 20.71 23.25
N MET A 128 -3.18 20.24 24.48
CA MET A 128 -3.71 18.96 24.98
C MET A 128 -5.24 18.97 25.04
N ILE A 129 -5.85 20.02 25.60
CA ILE A 129 -7.31 20.19 25.61
C ILE A 129 -7.86 20.21 24.18
N SER A 130 -7.16 20.90 23.28
CA SER A 130 -7.53 20.96 21.87
C SER A 130 -7.50 19.57 21.21
N ARG A 131 -6.51 18.72 21.51
CA ARG A 131 -6.49 17.30 21.07
C ARG A 131 -7.73 16.56 21.58
N ASP A 132 -8.03 16.67 22.87
CA ASP A 132 -9.14 15.94 23.49
C ASP A 132 -10.51 16.33 22.90
N ILE A 133 -10.68 17.62 22.53
CA ILE A 133 -11.85 18.10 21.79
C ILE A 133 -11.95 17.42 20.42
N LYS A 134 -10.84 17.24 19.69
CA LYS A 134 -10.86 16.57 18.38
C LYS A 134 -11.23 15.10 18.49
N ILE A 135 -10.69 14.40 19.50
CA ILE A 135 -11.08 13.02 19.82
C ILE A 135 -12.60 12.94 20.01
N ARG A 136 -13.15 13.81 20.86
CA ARG A 136 -14.60 13.90 21.09
C ARG A 136 -15.39 14.14 19.79
N VAL A 137 -15.00 15.15 19.03
CA VAL A 137 -15.75 15.57 17.83
C VAL A 137 -15.68 14.51 16.74
N ALA A 138 -14.51 13.94 16.48
CA ALA A 138 -14.37 12.92 15.44
C ALA A 138 -15.24 11.71 15.75
N PHE A 139 -15.18 11.18 16.98
CA PHE A 139 -16.04 10.06 17.36
C PHE A 139 -17.53 10.41 17.37
N LYS A 140 -17.90 11.60 17.88
CA LYS A 140 -19.30 12.01 17.97
C LYS A 140 -19.97 12.09 16.59
N HIS A 141 -19.29 12.65 15.59
CA HIS A 141 -19.87 12.88 14.27
C HIS A 141 -19.65 11.73 13.28
N SER A 142 -18.71 10.83 13.55
CA SER A 142 -18.58 9.60 12.77
C SER A 142 -19.52 8.51 13.30
N ALA A 143 -19.29 8.07 14.53
CA ALA A 143 -20.01 6.96 15.13
C ALA A 143 -21.38 7.35 15.72
N GLY A 144 -21.70 8.64 15.85
CA GLY A 144 -23.03 9.08 16.29
C GLY A 144 -24.17 8.66 15.35
N GLU A 145 -23.85 8.44 14.07
CA GLU A 145 -24.81 7.97 13.05
C GLU A 145 -25.01 6.45 13.07
N SER A 146 -24.36 5.75 14.02
CA SER A 146 -24.49 4.30 14.16
C SER A 146 -25.74 3.88 14.93
N VAL A 147 -26.14 2.63 14.72
CA VAL A 147 -27.27 2.03 15.43
C VAL A 147 -26.89 1.72 16.87
N ALA A 148 -27.64 2.27 17.83
CA ALA A 148 -27.45 2.01 19.25
C ALA A 148 -27.58 0.51 19.57
N TYR A 149 -26.78 0.03 20.54
CA TYR A 149 -26.73 -1.36 20.97
C TYR A 149 -26.34 -2.38 19.89
N TRP A 150 -25.82 -1.91 18.74
CA TRP A 150 -25.26 -2.78 17.72
C TRP A 150 -23.73 -2.84 17.85
N PRO A 151 -23.09 -4.01 17.76
CA PRO A 151 -21.64 -4.12 17.74
C PRO A 151 -21.04 -3.48 16.49
N ILE A 152 -20.05 -2.61 16.68
CA ILE A 152 -19.34 -1.92 15.60
C ILE A 152 -17.88 -2.33 15.64
N PRO A 153 -17.39 -3.10 14.67
CA PRO A 153 -15.96 -3.35 14.48
C PRO A 153 -15.22 -2.02 14.28
N VAL A 154 -14.21 -1.76 15.10
CA VAL A 154 -13.42 -0.54 15.08
C VAL A 154 -11.98 -0.83 14.70
N PHE A 155 -11.51 -0.11 13.69
CA PHE A 155 -10.14 -0.07 13.19
C PHE A 155 -9.51 1.24 13.63
N SER A 156 -8.36 1.20 14.31
CA SER A 156 -7.72 2.41 14.83
C SER A 156 -6.30 2.60 14.33
N ILE A 157 -5.98 3.82 13.92
CA ILE A 157 -4.65 4.20 13.44
C ILE A 157 -4.13 5.30 14.36
N ALA A 158 -2.86 5.18 14.76
CA ALA A 158 -2.16 6.22 15.48
C ALA A 158 -0.67 6.26 15.07
N PRO A 159 0.12 7.24 15.51
CA PRO A 159 1.53 7.35 15.14
C PRO A 159 2.36 6.23 15.78
N PRO A 160 3.60 5.98 15.33
CA PRO A 160 4.49 5.02 15.96
C PRO A 160 4.61 5.23 17.48
N LYS A 161 4.62 4.13 18.22
CA LYS A 161 4.62 4.11 19.68
C LYS A 161 5.77 3.31 20.25
N GLN A 162 5.99 3.44 21.55
CA GLN A 162 6.81 2.48 22.30
C GLN A 162 6.11 1.13 22.49
N PRO A 163 6.86 0.03 22.67
CA PRO A 163 6.28 -1.29 22.93
C PRO A 163 5.33 -1.33 24.13
N SER A 164 5.64 -0.59 25.20
CA SER A 164 4.86 -0.55 26.44
C SER A 164 3.58 0.29 26.38
N ASP A 165 3.41 1.11 25.34
CA ASP A 165 2.24 1.98 25.19
C ASP A 165 1.06 1.22 24.56
N THR A 166 -0.18 1.54 24.90
CA THR A 166 -1.37 0.96 24.27
C THR A 166 -1.56 1.49 22.84
N GLY A 167 -1.20 2.75 22.58
CA GLY A 167 -1.29 3.43 21.29
C GLY A 167 -2.69 3.44 20.69
N ALA A 168 -2.79 3.10 19.39
CA ALA A 168 -4.02 3.22 18.61
C ALA A 168 -5.22 2.52 19.26
N ALA A 169 -5.01 1.37 19.90
CA ALA A 169 -6.10 0.64 20.56
C ALA A 169 -6.79 1.46 21.68
N SER A 170 -6.05 2.36 22.34
CA SER A 170 -6.62 3.22 23.39
C SER A 170 -7.62 4.24 22.84
N ASN A 171 -7.48 4.63 21.57
CA ASN A 171 -8.33 5.63 20.92
C ASN A 171 -9.78 5.17 20.86
N ILE A 172 -10.01 3.85 20.73
CA ILE A 172 -11.34 3.25 20.69
C ILE A 172 -12.11 3.56 21.99
N HIS A 173 -11.47 3.31 23.13
CA HIS A 173 -12.08 3.55 24.45
C HIS A 173 -12.16 5.05 24.76
N ASN A 174 -11.06 5.78 24.52
CA ASN A 174 -10.97 7.22 24.78
C ASN A 174 -12.03 7.99 23.98
N GLY A 175 -12.14 7.69 22.69
CA GLY A 175 -13.11 8.26 21.78
C GLY A 175 -14.55 8.00 22.17
N ARG A 176 -14.88 6.73 22.49
CA ARG A 176 -16.21 6.36 22.97
C ARG A 176 -16.64 7.18 24.18
N ASN A 177 -15.75 7.29 25.16
CA ASN A 177 -16.02 8.01 26.40
C ASN A 177 -16.14 9.53 26.14
N ALA A 178 -15.19 10.10 25.41
CA ALA A 178 -15.16 11.53 25.10
C ALA A 178 -16.42 11.97 24.31
N ALA A 179 -16.88 11.13 23.38
CA ALA A 179 -18.08 11.37 22.57
C ALA A 179 -19.39 10.99 23.27
N THR A 180 -19.35 10.51 24.52
CA THR A 180 -20.52 10.07 25.29
C THR A 180 -21.34 8.96 24.61
N LEU A 181 -20.67 8.09 23.84
CA LEU A 181 -21.29 7.02 23.05
C LEU A 181 -21.48 5.74 23.90
N GLY A 182 -22.08 5.89 25.08
CA GLY A 182 -22.20 4.83 26.08
C GLY A 182 -22.99 3.59 25.61
N VAL A 183 -23.94 3.78 24.71
CA VAL A 183 -24.78 2.70 24.14
C VAL A 183 -24.25 2.15 22.81
N THR A 184 -23.19 2.75 22.27
CA THR A 184 -22.52 2.27 21.07
C THR A 184 -21.50 1.20 21.46
N LEU A 185 -21.64 0.01 20.87
CA LEU A 185 -20.86 -1.17 21.27
C LEU A 185 -19.62 -1.31 20.38
N PHE A 186 -18.58 -0.53 20.64
CA PHE A 186 -17.32 -0.67 19.91
C PHE A 186 -16.63 -1.99 20.22
N LEU A 187 -16.34 -2.75 19.17
CA LEU A 187 -15.51 -3.94 19.19
C LEU A 187 -14.13 -3.57 18.64
N TRP A 188 -13.06 -3.89 19.37
CA TRP A 188 -11.72 -3.74 18.83
C TRP A 188 -11.50 -4.80 17.74
N GLN A 189 -11.49 -4.37 16.48
CA GLN A 189 -11.26 -5.24 15.33
C GLN A 189 -9.78 -5.25 14.92
N ASP A 190 -9.18 -4.06 14.82
CA ASP A 190 -7.75 -3.91 14.55
C ASP A 190 -7.24 -2.55 15.06
N ALA A 191 -5.96 -2.48 15.40
CA ALA A 191 -5.30 -1.24 15.76
C ALA A 191 -3.83 -1.25 15.34
N GLU A 192 -3.38 -0.19 14.68
CA GLU A 192 -2.02 -0.09 14.15
C GLU A 192 -1.38 1.27 14.48
N ASN A 193 -0.13 1.22 14.93
CA ASN A 193 0.70 2.39 15.14
C ASN A 193 1.72 2.50 14.00
N THR A 194 1.45 3.38 13.04
CA THR A 194 2.14 3.42 11.74
C THR A 194 2.22 4.85 11.20
N THR A 195 3.09 5.07 10.22
CA THR A 195 3.18 6.34 9.47
C THR A 195 2.25 6.38 8.26
N HIS A 196 1.59 5.27 7.92
CA HIS A 196 0.77 5.13 6.72
C HIS A 196 -0.55 4.41 7.01
N ALA A 197 -1.67 5.01 6.62
CA ALA A 197 -3.00 4.43 6.80
C ALA A 197 -3.37 3.33 5.79
N GLN A 198 -2.63 3.24 4.67
CA GLN A 198 -2.94 2.35 3.54
C GLN A 198 -3.21 0.90 3.98
N GLY A 199 -2.30 0.33 4.78
CA GLY A 199 -2.44 -1.06 5.23
C GLY A 199 -3.69 -1.30 6.08
N MET A 200 -4.08 -0.34 6.93
CA MET A 200 -5.30 -0.45 7.72
C MET A 200 -6.55 -0.34 6.84
N ILE A 201 -6.53 0.54 5.83
CA ILE A 201 -7.63 0.69 4.87
C ILE A 201 -7.82 -0.60 4.07
N GLU A 202 -6.75 -1.21 3.58
CA GLU A 202 -6.80 -2.50 2.88
C GLU A 202 -7.40 -3.60 3.76
N ARG A 203 -7.03 -3.65 5.05
CA ARG A 203 -7.59 -4.62 6.01
C ARG A 203 -9.04 -4.34 6.36
N LEU A 204 -9.49 -3.08 6.37
CA LEU A 204 -10.91 -2.74 6.50
C LEU A 204 -11.72 -3.29 5.32
N PHE A 205 -11.24 -3.12 4.08
CA PHE A 205 -11.92 -3.67 2.90
C PHE A 205 -11.92 -5.21 2.94
N GLN A 206 -10.79 -5.83 3.26
CA GLN A 206 -10.70 -7.28 3.41
C GLN A 206 -11.66 -7.80 4.49
N PHE A 207 -11.80 -7.07 5.59
CA PHE A 207 -12.73 -7.43 6.65
C PHE A 207 -14.18 -7.48 6.16
N PHE A 208 -14.63 -6.53 5.34
CA PHE A 208 -15.96 -6.61 4.73
C PHE A 208 -16.05 -7.76 3.71
N ASP A 209 -15.00 -8.05 2.93
CA ASP A 209 -15.00 -9.19 2.03
C ASP A 209 -15.16 -10.52 2.79
N ASP A 210 -14.48 -10.66 3.92
CA ASP A 210 -14.49 -11.88 4.75
C ASP A 210 -15.76 -11.99 5.61
N ASN A 211 -16.45 -10.87 5.87
CA ASN A 211 -17.61 -10.78 6.75
C ASN A 211 -18.82 -10.16 6.01
N PRO A 212 -19.48 -10.91 5.10
CA PRO A 212 -20.57 -10.41 4.25
C PRO A 212 -21.78 -9.90 5.05
N GLU A 213 -22.01 -10.44 6.25
CA GLU A 213 -23.16 -10.09 7.11
C GLU A 213 -22.92 -8.83 7.95
N VAL A 214 -21.68 -8.32 8.02
CA VAL A 214 -21.40 -7.12 8.81
C VAL A 214 -21.87 -5.88 8.04
N PRO A 215 -22.79 -5.07 8.60
CA PRO A 215 -23.40 -3.96 7.88
C PRO A 215 -22.57 -2.68 7.97
N GLN A 216 -21.74 -2.52 9.00
CA GLN A 216 -20.99 -1.30 9.27
C GLN A 216 -19.69 -1.58 10.03
N ALA A 217 -18.71 -0.70 9.85
CA ALA A 217 -17.48 -0.66 10.62
C ALA A 217 -17.03 0.80 10.79
N LEU A 218 -16.28 1.08 11.85
CA LEU A 218 -15.71 2.39 12.11
C LEU A 218 -14.21 2.33 11.91
N ILE A 219 -13.66 3.25 11.12
CA ILE A 219 -12.21 3.48 11.06
C ILE A 219 -11.90 4.85 11.64
N VAL A 220 -10.92 4.92 12.54
CA VAL A 220 -10.48 6.16 13.18
C VAL A 220 -8.98 6.33 13.06
N SER A 221 -8.53 7.58 12.98
CA SER A 221 -7.12 7.94 12.94
C SER A 221 -6.86 9.15 13.82
N GLU A 222 -5.80 9.09 14.61
CA GLU A 222 -5.29 10.20 15.40
C GLU A 222 -3.84 10.48 15.01
N ASP A 223 -3.46 11.74 14.83
CA ASP A 223 -2.06 12.13 14.66
C ASP A 223 -1.87 13.61 14.99
N GLY A 224 -0.69 13.97 15.51
CA GLY A 224 -0.37 15.33 15.91
C GLY A 224 0.86 15.40 16.79
N ASP A 225 1.44 16.59 16.92
CA ASP A 225 2.58 16.79 17.81
C ASP A 225 2.26 16.36 19.25
N VAL A 226 1.06 16.64 19.78
CA VAL A 226 0.71 16.29 21.17
C VAL A 226 0.52 14.79 21.32
N THR A 227 -0.14 14.15 20.35
CA THR A 227 -0.31 12.68 20.36
C THR A 227 1.04 11.97 20.22
N ARG A 228 1.91 12.44 19.32
CA ARG A 228 3.27 11.91 19.17
C ARG A 228 4.13 12.13 20.41
N ASP A 229 3.96 13.26 21.11
CA ASP A 229 4.64 13.51 22.38
C ASP A 229 4.20 12.54 23.48
N GLY A 230 2.91 12.19 23.52
CA GLY A 230 2.40 11.16 24.43
C GLY A 230 2.98 9.77 24.17
N LEU A 231 3.25 9.45 22.90
CA LEU A 231 3.78 8.14 22.45
C LEU A 231 5.31 8.09 22.35
N ARG A 232 6.00 9.18 22.75
CA ARG A 232 7.44 9.35 22.58
C ARG A 232 8.24 8.34 23.40
N VAL A 233 9.54 8.30 23.13
CA VAL A 233 10.44 7.46 23.92
C VAL A 233 10.55 7.95 25.37
N ILE A 234 10.31 7.06 26.35
CA ILE A 234 10.49 7.40 27.77
C ILE A 234 11.90 7.95 28.00
N GLY A 235 11.98 9.09 28.69
CA GLY A 235 13.22 9.78 29.00
C GLY A 235 13.71 10.77 27.94
N THR A 236 13.07 10.86 26.76
CA THR A 236 13.36 11.96 25.82
C THR A 236 12.70 13.26 26.28
N PRO A 237 13.22 14.43 25.86
CA PRO A 237 12.51 15.70 26.04
C PRO A 237 11.11 15.61 25.43
N GLY A 238 10.11 16.10 26.16
CA GLY A 238 8.75 16.25 25.66
C GLY A 238 8.49 17.66 25.13
N LEU A 239 7.29 17.89 24.61
CA LEU A 239 6.82 19.21 24.22
C LEU A 239 6.91 20.20 25.40
N GLN A 240 7.24 21.44 25.06
CA GLN A 240 7.35 22.54 26.01
C GLN A 240 6.30 23.61 25.69
N ASN A 241 6.02 24.46 26.67
CA ASN A 241 5.29 25.71 26.42
C ASN A 241 6.10 26.59 25.47
N GLY A 242 5.40 27.27 24.56
CA GLY A 242 5.99 28.21 23.61
C GLY A 242 5.18 28.34 22.33
N HIS A 243 5.26 29.53 21.74
CA HIS A 243 4.73 29.82 20.41
C HIS A 243 5.49 29.00 19.37
N VAL A 244 4.88 27.94 18.86
CA VAL A 244 5.47 27.06 17.84
C VAL A 244 4.46 26.72 16.77
N VAL A 245 4.91 26.74 15.51
CA VAL A 245 4.13 26.15 14.42
C VAL A 245 4.18 24.63 14.59
N PRO A 246 3.04 23.92 14.62
CA PRO A 246 3.04 22.47 14.71
C PRO A 246 3.83 21.83 13.56
N THR A 247 4.62 20.81 13.87
CA THR A 247 5.29 20.01 12.84
C THR A 247 4.27 19.10 12.17
N VAL A 248 3.44 18.45 12.98
CA VAL A 248 2.23 17.74 12.56
C VAL A 248 1.05 18.41 13.25
N TYR A 249 0.11 18.92 12.46
CA TYR A 249 -1.11 19.49 13.00
C TYR A 249 -1.91 18.43 13.73
N GLU A 250 -2.32 18.76 14.95
CA GLU A 250 -3.16 17.90 15.77
C GLU A 250 -4.46 17.57 15.02
N SER A 251 -4.73 16.30 14.79
CA SER A 251 -5.78 15.84 13.90
C SER A 251 -6.40 14.54 14.38
N MET A 252 -7.72 14.46 14.23
CA MET A 252 -8.48 13.25 14.48
C MET A 252 -9.53 13.10 13.39
N ALA A 253 -9.58 11.93 12.79
CA ALA A 253 -10.58 11.56 11.80
C ALA A 253 -11.31 10.28 12.21
N GLY A 254 -12.58 10.19 11.84
CA GLY A 254 -13.38 8.99 11.97
C GLY A 254 -14.32 8.85 10.77
N LEU A 255 -14.44 7.64 10.24
CA LEU A 255 -15.36 7.32 9.14
C LEU A 255 -16.19 6.10 9.54
N LEU A 256 -17.50 6.30 9.64
CA LEU A 256 -18.44 5.18 9.74
C LEU A 256 -18.74 4.71 8.32
N VAL A 257 -18.30 3.51 7.99
CA VAL A 257 -18.42 2.90 6.68
C VAL A 257 -19.52 1.83 6.75
N THR A 258 -20.44 1.86 5.79
CA THR A 258 -21.56 0.92 5.71
C THR A 258 -21.66 0.29 4.34
N ARG A 259 -22.24 -0.90 4.22
CA ARG A 259 -22.64 -1.42 2.91
C ARG A 259 -23.75 -0.55 2.33
N SER A 260 -23.68 -0.29 1.01
CA SER A 260 -24.82 0.18 0.24
C SER A 260 -25.88 -0.93 0.20
N ASP A 261 -27.15 -0.56 0.35
CA ASP A 261 -28.29 -1.43 0.15
C ASP A 261 -28.51 -1.82 -1.34
#